data_AF-A0A1J3FKF1-F1
#
_entry.id   AF-A0A1J3FKF1-F1
#
_cell.length_a   1.000
_cell.length_b   1.000
_cell.length_c   1.000
_cell.angle_alpha   90.00
_cell.angle_beta   90.00
_cell.angle_gamma   90.00
#
_symmetry.space_group_name_H-M   'P 1'
#
loop_
_entity.id
_entity.type
_entity.pdbx_description
1 polymer ?
#
loop_
_entity_poly.entity_id
_entity_poly.type
_entity_poly.pdbx_seq_one_letter_code
_entity_poly.pdbx_strand_id
1 'polypeptide(L)'
;QVKYVVELARALGSMPGVYRVDLLTRQVSAPDVDSSYSEPTEMLNPLDTDNTEEERGESSGAYIIRIPFGPKDKYVPKELLWPHIPEFVDRALSHIMQISKVLGEQIVGGEQVWPVAIHGHYADAGDSAALLSGALNVP
;
A
#
# COMPACT_ATOMS: atom_id res chain seq x y z
N GLN A 1 5.61 -16.14 -2.66
CA GLN A 1 5.68 -14.69 -2.94
C GLN A 1 4.91 -13.88 -1.90
N VAL A 2 3.59 -14.06 -1.74
CA VAL A 2 2.74 -13.24 -0.85
C VAL A 2 3.23 -13.22 0.60
N LYS A 3 3.63 -14.37 1.15
CA LYS A 3 4.14 -14.46 2.53
C LYS A 3 5.29 -13.49 2.80
N TYR A 4 6.27 -13.44 1.90
CA TYR A 4 7.45 -12.59 2.06
C TYR A 4 7.11 -11.09 2.08
N VAL A 5 6.27 -10.62 1.15
CA VAL A 5 5.94 -9.18 1.07
C VAL A 5 5.10 -8.72 2.25
N VAL A 6 4.23 -9.58 2.79
CA VAL A 6 3.44 -9.29 3.98
C VAL A 6 4.33 -9.28 5.23
N GLU A 7 5.24 -10.24 5.37
CA GLU A 7 6.20 -10.28 6.47
C GLU A 7 7.16 -9.09 6.43
N LEU A 8 7.63 -8.69 5.24
CA LEU A 8 8.43 -7.50 5.02
C LEU A 8 7.68 -6.23 5.44
N ALA A 9 6.43 -6.06 5.00
CA ALA A 9 5.62 -4.90 5.36
C ALA A 9 5.41 -4.79 6.88
N ARG A 10 5.12 -5.92 7.55
CA ARG A 10 5.02 -5.98 9.02
C ARG A 10 6.33 -5.59 9.69
N ALA A 11 7.44 -6.19 9.25
CA ALA A 11 8.75 -5.90 9.83
C ALA A 11 9.11 -4.42 9.70
N LEU A 12 8.92 -3.84 8.50
CA LEU A 12 9.14 -2.40 8.26
C LEU A 12 8.22 -1.53 9.14
N GLY A 13 6.94 -1.88 9.27
CA GLY A 13 6.00 -1.13 10.12
C GLY A 13 6.36 -1.18 11.61
N SER A 14 7.08 -2.19 12.06
CA SER A 14 7.60 -2.29 13.43
C SER A 14 8.92 -1.54 13.64
N MET A 15 9.66 -1.18 12.58
CA MET A 15 10.98 -0.55 12.69
C MET A 15 10.92 0.87 13.30
N PRO A 16 11.83 1.20 14.24
CA PRO A 16 11.99 2.58 14.71
C PRO A 16 12.25 3.55 13.56
N GLY A 17 11.55 4.68 13.56
CA GLY A 17 11.65 5.70 12.51
C GLY A 17 10.75 5.45 11.29
N VAL A 18 10.11 4.29 11.16
CA VAL A 18 9.07 4.06 10.16
C VAL A 18 7.71 4.34 10.78
N TYR A 19 7.02 5.36 10.27
CA TYR A 19 5.69 5.71 10.76
C TYR A 19 4.60 4.80 10.15
N ARG A 20 4.63 4.62 8.82
CA ARG A 20 3.60 3.90 8.08
C ARG A 20 4.20 3.12 6.91
N VAL A 21 3.64 1.95 6.62
CA VAL A 21 3.94 1.12 5.45
C VAL A 21 2.65 0.73 4.75
N ASP A 22 2.52 1.07 3.47
CA ASP A 22 1.37 0.65 2.65
C ASP A 22 1.82 -0.40 1.62
N LEU A 23 1.27 -1.61 1.73
CA LEU A 23 1.39 -2.68 0.74
C LEU A 23 0.24 -2.57 -0.26
N LEU A 24 0.52 -1.92 -1.40
CA LEU A 24 -0.47 -1.73 -2.46
C LEU A 24 -0.68 -3.02 -3.27
N THR A 25 -1.94 -3.38 -3.52
CA THR A 25 -2.31 -4.53 -4.35
C THR A 25 -3.65 -4.28 -5.05
N ARG A 26 -4.13 -5.24 -5.86
CA ARG A 26 -5.41 -5.15 -6.55
C ARG A 26 -6.60 -5.44 -5.62
N GLN A 27 -7.65 -4.63 -5.72
CA GLN A 27 -8.96 -4.93 -5.14
C GLN A 27 -9.78 -5.80 -6.10
N VAL A 28 -10.36 -6.88 -5.57
CA VAL A 28 -11.16 -7.83 -6.35
C VAL A 28 -12.46 -8.13 -5.60
N SER A 29 -13.59 -7.90 -6.26
CA SER A 29 -14.95 -8.11 -5.74
C SER A 29 -15.66 -9.17 -6.57
N ALA A 30 -15.04 -10.34 -6.68
CA ALA A 30 -15.55 -11.45 -7.49
C ALA A 30 -16.11 -12.56 -6.59
N PRO A 31 -17.20 -13.24 -6.99
CA PRO A 31 -17.85 -14.26 -6.17
C PRO A 31 -17.00 -15.53 -6.00
N ASP A 32 -15.99 -15.72 -6.87
CA ASP A 32 -15.06 -16.84 -6.88
C ASP A 32 -13.79 -16.59 -6.02
N VAL A 33 -13.67 -15.40 -5.41
CA VAL A 33 -12.60 -15.08 -4.45
C VAL A 33 -13.18 -14.77 -3.08
N ASP A 34 -12.34 -14.90 -2.06
CA ASP A 34 -12.74 -14.56 -0.69
C ASP A 34 -13.11 -13.07 -0.58
N SER A 35 -14.15 -12.75 0.20
CA SER A 35 -14.67 -11.38 0.31
C SER A 35 -13.66 -10.40 0.88
N SER A 36 -12.67 -10.87 1.64
CA SER A 36 -11.56 -10.04 2.15
C SER A 36 -10.77 -9.34 1.04
N TYR A 37 -10.72 -9.89 -0.18
CA TYR A 37 -10.07 -9.24 -1.33
C TYR A 37 -10.80 -7.99 -1.82
N SER A 38 -12.04 -7.80 -1.38
CA SER A 38 -12.83 -6.62 -1.65
C SER A 38 -12.66 -5.53 -0.60
N GLU A 39 -12.05 -5.83 0.56
CA GLU A 39 -11.83 -4.84 1.60
C GLU A 39 -10.70 -3.88 1.20
N PRO A 40 -10.98 -2.57 1.06
CA PRO A 40 -10.01 -1.62 0.51
C PRO A 40 -8.78 -1.43 1.40
N THR A 41 -8.94 -1.62 2.71
CA THR A 41 -7.87 -1.43 3.69
C THR A 41 -7.93 -2.57 4.70
N GLU A 42 -6.78 -3.18 4.98
CA GLU A 42 -6.61 -4.17 6.04
C GLU A 42 -5.34 -3.86 6.82
N MET A 43 -5.45 -3.74 8.15
CA MET A 43 -4.29 -3.52 9.01
C MET A 43 -3.52 -4.83 9.21
N LEU A 44 -2.21 -4.78 9.06
CA LEU A 44 -1.31 -5.88 9.35
C LEU A 44 -0.84 -5.77 10.80
N ASN A 45 -1.30 -6.70 11.64
CA ASN A 45 -0.87 -6.73 13.04
C ASN A 45 0.68 -6.83 13.13
N PRO A 46 1.31 -6.06 14.04
CA PRO A 46 2.74 -6.16 14.33
C PRO A 46 3.16 -7.58 14.73
N LEU A 47 4.42 -7.93 14.45
CA LEU A 47 4.96 -9.25 14.82
C LEU A 47 5.19 -9.40 16.33
N ASP A 48 5.52 -8.30 17.01
CA ASP A 48 5.76 -8.27 18.46
C ASP A 48 4.74 -7.33 19.11
N THR A 49 3.85 -7.89 19.94
CA THR A 49 2.80 -7.18 20.69
C THR A 49 3.31 -6.50 21.97
N ASP A 50 4.59 -6.66 22.31
CA ASP A 50 5.15 -6.25 23.60
C ASP A 50 5.57 -4.78 23.66
N ASN A 51 5.45 -4.02 22.55
CA ASN A 51 5.82 -2.60 22.51
C ASN A 51 4.64 -1.72 22.12
N THR A 52 4.00 -1.15 23.14
CA THR A 52 3.39 0.19 23.14
C THR A 52 2.53 0.54 21.92
N GLU A 53 1.37 -0.09 21.78
CA GLU A 53 0.28 0.43 20.93
C GLU A 53 -0.16 1.84 21.39
N GLU A 54 0.12 2.21 22.65
CA GLU A 54 -0.33 3.45 23.28
C GLU A 54 0.42 4.72 22.82
N GLU A 55 1.59 4.62 22.15
CA GLU A 55 2.40 5.79 21.77
C GLU A 55 2.39 6.12 20.28
N ARG A 56 1.87 5.25 19.41
CA ARG A 56 1.90 5.48 17.95
C ARG A 56 0.55 6.01 17.46
N GLY A 57 0.56 7.04 16.62
CA GLY A 57 -0.67 7.67 16.11
C GLY A 57 -1.56 6.72 15.31
N GLU A 58 -2.84 7.09 15.17
CA GLU A 58 -3.92 6.24 14.60
C GLU A 58 -3.62 5.68 13.19
N SER A 59 -2.77 6.36 12.41
CA SER A 59 -2.41 5.97 11.04
C SER A 59 -1.08 5.22 10.92
N SER A 60 -0.47 4.84 12.04
CA SER A 60 0.84 4.20 12.08
C SER A 60 0.79 2.68 11.86
N GLY A 61 1.91 2.09 11.48
CA GLY A 61 2.05 0.65 11.27
C GLY A 61 1.93 0.25 9.79
N ALA A 62 1.55 -1.01 9.55
CA ALA A 62 1.54 -1.60 8.21
C ALA A 62 0.12 -1.94 7.74
N TYR A 63 -0.18 -1.68 6.48
CA TYR A 63 -1.52 -1.88 5.90
C TYR A 63 -1.42 -2.57 4.54
N ILE A 64 -2.37 -3.44 4.23
CA ILE A 64 -2.68 -3.82 2.85
C ILE A 64 -3.69 -2.80 2.32
N ILE A 65 -3.35 -2.16 1.21
CA ILE A 65 -4.22 -1.23 0.51
C ILE A 65 -4.58 -1.83 -0.84
N ARG A 66 -5.86 -2.13 -1.02
CA ARG A 66 -6.39 -2.74 -2.24
C ARG A 66 -6.93 -1.65 -3.16
N ILE A 67 -6.22 -1.39 -4.24
CA ILE A 67 -6.56 -0.41 -5.26
C ILE A 67 -7.47 -1.06 -6.31
N PRO A 68 -8.67 -0.52 -6.60
CA PRO A 68 -9.52 -1.04 -7.66
C PRO A 68 -8.96 -0.67 -9.03
N PHE A 69 -8.64 -1.66 -9.86
CA PHE A 69 -8.29 -1.43 -11.26
C PHE A 69 -8.62 -2.66 -12.13
N GLY A 70 -8.90 -2.41 -13.41
CA GLY A 70 -9.41 -3.43 -14.31
C GLY A 70 -10.77 -4.01 -13.89
N PRO A 71 -11.16 -5.18 -14.42
CA PRO A 71 -12.46 -5.79 -14.12
C PRO A 71 -12.61 -6.14 -12.62
N LYS A 72 -13.55 -5.50 -11.91
CA LYS A 72 -13.71 -5.69 -10.45
C LYS A 72 -14.41 -6.99 -10.06
N ASP A 73 -15.27 -7.50 -10.92
CA ASP A 73 -16.25 -8.55 -10.67
C ASP A 73 -15.77 -9.95 -11.06
N LYS A 74 -14.50 -10.06 -11.49
CA LYS A 74 -13.86 -11.33 -11.82
C LYS A 74 -12.38 -11.33 -11.46
N TYR A 75 -11.89 -12.50 -11.10
CA TYR A 75 -10.45 -12.73 -11.06
C TYR A 75 -9.85 -12.59 -12.46
N VAL A 76 -8.69 -11.92 -12.56
CA VAL A 76 -7.93 -11.77 -13.80
C VAL A 76 -6.49 -12.20 -13.50
N PRO A 77 -5.93 -13.17 -14.25
CA PRO A 77 -4.54 -13.56 -14.13
C PRO A 77 -3.60 -12.37 -14.33
N LYS A 78 -2.50 -12.34 -13.58
CA LYS A 78 -1.55 -11.21 -13.57
C LYS A 78 -0.97 -10.90 -14.95
N GLU A 79 -0.81 -11.90 -15.81
CA GLU A 79 -0.29 -11.78 -17.17
C GLU A 79 -1.21 -10.95 -18.07
N LEU A 80 -2.49 -10.80 -17.71
CA LEU A 80 -3.49 -10.02 -18.43
C LEU A 80 -3.75 -8.64 -17.80
N LEU A 81 -3.05 -8.28 -16.72
CA LEU A 81 -3.23 -7.00 -16.03
C LEU A 81 -2.45 -5.85 -16.65
N TRP A 82 -1.48 -6.11 -17.54
CA TRP A 82 -0.66 -5.08 -18.18
C TRP A 82 -1.44 -3.90 -18.76
N PRO A 83 -2.56 -4.08 -19.49
CA PRO A 83 -3.36 -2.97 -20.00
C PRO A 83 -3.99 -2.07 -18.93
N HIS A 84 -4.06 -2.55 -17.68
CA HIS A 84 -4.66 -1.85 -16.55
C HIS A 84 -3.64 -1.25 -15.58
N ILE A 85 -2.34 -1.42 -15.82
CA ILE A 85 -1.27 -0.84 -14.98
C ILE A 85 -1.32 0.69 -14.93
N PRO A 86 -1.59 1.43 -16.02
CA PRO A 86 -1.76 2.89 -15.92
C PRO A 86 -2.88 3.30 -14.95
N GLU A 87 -4.00 2.58 -14.96
CA GLU A 87 -5.10 2.83 -14.01
C GLU A 87 -4.67 2.55 -12.56
N PHE A 88 -3.89 1.48 -12.33
CA PHE A 88 -3.32 1.21 -11.01
C PHE A 88 -2.41 2.34 -10.53
N VAL A 89 -1.53 2.85 -11.39
CA VAL A 89 -0.59 3.94 -11.08
C VAL A 89 -1.34 5.22 -10.72
N ASP A 90 -2.33 5.64 -11.51
CA ASP A 90 -3.11 6.86 -11.24
C ASP A 90 -3.83 6.80 -9.88
N ARG A 91 -4.41 5.63 -9.57
CA ARG A 91 -5.14 5.42 -8.32
C ARG A 91 -4.21 5.25 -7.12
N ALA A 92 -3.07 4.60 -7.30
CA ALA A 92 -2.02 4.50 -6.30
C ALA A 92 -1.46 5.88 -5.96
N LEU A 93 -1.20 6.73 -6.96
CA LEU A 93 -0.79 8.11 -6.74
C LEU A 93 -1.84 8.91 -5.96
N SER A 94 -3.12 8.76 -6.33
CA SER A 94 -4.23 9.39 -5.61
C SER A 94 -4.29 8.95 -4.14
N HIS A 95 -4.10 7.66 -3.86
CA HIS A 95 -3.99 7.13 -2.49
C HIS A 95 -2.82 7.75 -1.73
N ILE A 96 -1.63 7.78 -2.34
CA ILE A 96 -0.42 8.35 -1.72
C ILE A 96 -0.63 9.84 -1.39
N MET A 97 -1.21 10.62 -2.31
CA MET A 97 -1.51 12.04 -2.05
C MET A 97 -2.48 12.22 -0.89
N GLN A 98 -3.51 11.38 -0.79
CA GLN A 98 -4.47 11.43 0.30
C GLN A 98 -3.82 11.08 1.65
N ILE A 99 -3.05 10.00 1.72
CA ILE A 99 -2.32 9.62 2.94
C ILE A 99 -1.30 10.68 3.31
N SER A 100 -0.59 11.24 2.33
CA SER A 100 0.39 12.29 2.52
C SER A 100 -0.19 13.53 3.23
N LYS A 101 -1.41 13.91 2.84
CA LYS A 101 -2.17 14.98 3.49
C LYS A 101 -2.60 14.61 4.91
N VAL A 102 -3.23 13.43 5.08
CA VAL A 102 -3.72 12.95 6.39
C VAL A 102 -2.58 12.86 7.39
N LEU A 103 -1.44 12.28 6.98
CA LEU A 103 -0.25 12.23 7.82
C LEU A 103 0.27 13.62 8.13
N GLY A 104 0.34 14.51 7.14
CA GLY A 104 0.74 15.90 7.36
C GLY A 104 -0.02 16.60 8.48
N GLU A 105 -1.34 16.46 8.48
CA GLU A 105 -2.22 17.00 9.52
C GLU A 105 -1.98 16.33 10.88
N GLN A 106 -1.73 15.02 10.92
CA GLN A 106 -1.57 14.25 12.16
C GLN A 106 -0.18 14.37 12.80
N ILE A 107 0.89 14.47 12.01
CA ILE A 107 2.26 14.35 12.51
C ILE A 107 3.17 15.57 12.26
N VAL A 108 2.87 16.45 11.30
CA VAL A 108 3.75 17.58 10.95
C VAL A 108 3.00 18.92 10.83
N GLY A 109 1.89 19.09 11.55
CA GLY A 109 1.20 20.38 11.65
C GLY A 109 0.63 20.93 10.33
N GLY A 110 0.31 20.05 9.38
CA GLY A 110 -0.29 20.39 8.09
C GLY A 110 0.66 20.43 6.90
N GLU A 111 1.96 20.19 7.10
CA GLU A 111 2.91 20.03 5.98
C GLU A 111 2.78 18.65 5.33
N GLN A 112 3.00 18.59 4.01
CA GLN A 112 2.81 17.35 3.26
C GLN A 112 3.91 16.31 3.57
N VAL A 113 3.50 15.09 3.93
CA VAL A 113 4.43 13.98 4.25
C VAL A 113 4.51 13.02 3.08
N TRP A 114 5.66 12.98 2.41
CA TRP A 114 5.87 12.09 1.26
C TRP A 114 6.44 10.73 1.67
N PRO A 115 6.18 9.67 0.89
CA PRO A 115 6.89 8.40 1.09
C PRO A 115 8.39 8.61 0.89
N VAL A 116 9.21 7.93 1.69
CA VAL A 116 10.68 8.02 1.61
C VAL A 116 11.29 6.98 0.66
N ALA A 117 10.53 5.94 0.31
CA ALA A 117 10.93 4.90 -0.63
C ALA A 117 9.68 4.25 -1.24
N ILE A 118 9.79 3.77 -2.48
CA ILE A 118 8.78 2.97 -3.17
C ILE A 118 9.45 1.70 -3.68
N HIS A 119 8.92 0.54 -3.29
CA HIS A 119 9.51 -0.74 -3.66
C HIS A 119 8.53 -1.59 -4.48
N GLY A 120 8.95 -1.94 -5.70
CA GLY A 120 8.20 -2.82 -6.60
C GLY A 120 8.59 -4.30 -6.43
N HIS A 121 7.59 -5.18 -6.30
CA HIS A 121 7.81 -6.63 -6.30
C HIS A 121 7.22 -7.27 -7.54
N TYR A 122 8.08 -7.80 -8.43
CA TYR A 122 7.75 -8.39 -9.75
C TYR A 122 7.63 -7.33 -10.86
N ALA A 123 7.42 -7.77 -12.10
CA ALA A 123 7.57 -6.93 -13.28
C ALA A 123 6.50 -5.83 -13.36
N ASP A 124 5.24 -6.17 -13.08
CA ASP A 124 4.10 -5.26 -13.04
C ASP A 124 4.25 -4.19 -11.96
N ALA A 125 4.62 -4.61 -10.75
CA ALA A 125 4.87 -3.69 -9.65
C ALA A 125 6.19 -2.89 -9.83
N GLY A 126 7.18 -3.44 -10.54
CA GLY A 126 8.42 -2.75 -10.87
C GLY A 126 8.20 -1.59 -11.83
N ASP A 127 7.40 -1.80 -12.89
CA ASP A 127 6.98 -0.74 -13.81
C ASP A 127 6.15 0.32 -13.09
N SER A 128 5.17 -0.12 -12.29
CA SER A 128 4.34 0.77 -11.48
C SER A 128 5.18 1.61 -10.49
N ALA A 129 6.14 0.98 -9.81
CA ALA A 129 7.02 1.65 -8.85
C ALA A 129 7.93 2.68 -9.55
N ALA A 130 8.46 2.37 -10.73
CA ALA A 130 9.28 3.32 -11.50
C ALA A 130 8.47 4.57 -11.91
N LEU A 131 7.21 4.38 -12.35
CA LEU A 131 6.31 5.48 -12.69
C LEU A 131 5.95 6.35 -11.47
N LEU A 132 5.61 5.72 -10.35
CA LEU A 132 5.30 6.43 -9.09
C LEU A 132 6.53 7.16 -8.53
N SER A 133 7.69 6.50 -8.53
CA SER A 133 8.98 7.07 -8.13
C SER A 133 9.31 8.31 -8.96
N GLY A 134 9.17 8.23 -10.29
CA GLY A 134 9.39 9.36 -11.18
C GLY A 134 8.41 10.52 -10.96
N ALA A 135 7.14 10.22 -10.67
CA ALA A 135 6.12 11.23 -10.40
C ALA A 135 6.31 11.93 -9.05
N LEU A 136 6.78 11.20 -8.03
CA LEU A 136 6.92 11.69 -6.66
C LEU A 136 8.34 12.17 -6.33
N ASN A 137 9.32 11.88 -7.19
CA ASN A 137 10.74 12.11 -6.96
C ASN A 137 11.24 11.42 -5.68
N VAL A 138 10.84 10.15 -5.50
CA VAL A 138 11.15 9.30 -4.35
C VAL A 138 11.92 8.07 -4.82
N PRO A 139 12.97 7.61 -4.10
CA PRO A 139 13.76 6.45 -4.50
C PRO A 139 12.98 5.14 -4.52
#